data_AF-Q2LWA1-F1
#
_entry.id   AF-Q2LWA1-F1
#
_cell.length_a   1.000
_cell.length_b   1.000
_cell.length_c   1.000
_cell.angle_alpha   90.00
_cell.angle_beta   90.00
_cell.angle_gamma   90.00
#
_symmetry.space_group_name_H-M   'P 1'
#
loop_
_entity.id
_entity.type
_entity.pdbx_description
1 polymer ?
#
loop_
_entity_poly.entity_id
_entity_poly.type
_entity_poly.pdbx_seq_one_letter_code
_entity_poly.pdbx_strand_id
1 'polypeptide(L)'
;MFPLETCDNDGNNNLLKGTLMKTELLNEYIFTEIVMEIAQAMRRTRQKQMEADGASQEEVANTPITVEDRRKALNILESERQQVVALLAELNTDFSGFSEGCH
;
A
#
# COMPACT_ATOMS: atom_id res chain seq x y z
N MET A 1 -10.84 46.69 -9.65
CA MET A 1 -10.20 46.38 -10.94
C MET A 1 -8.77 45.97 -10.63
N PHE A 2 -8.53 44.67 -10.54
CA PHE A 2 -7.20 44.10 -10.30
C PHE A 2 -6.78 43.35 -11.57
N PRO A 3 -5.50 43.41 -11.98
CA PRO A 3 -5.07 42.92 -13.29
C PRO A 3 -5.04 41.39 -13.32
N LEU A 4 -5.55 40.83 -14.41
CA LEU A 4 -5.34 39.45 -14.84
C LEU A 4 -3.92 39.38 -15.43
N GLU A 5 -2.94 38.90 -14.67
CA GLU A 5 -1.68 38.48 -15.26
C GLU A 5 -1.81 37.04 -15.77
N THR A 6 -1.40 36.91 -17.02
CA THR A 6 -1.60 35.80 -17.94
C THR A 6 -0.76 34.59 -17.55
N CYS A 7 -1.38 33.41 -17.57
CA CYS A 7 -0.66 32.14 -17.55
C CYS A 7 0.12 31.98 -18.87
N ASP A 8 1.44 32.22 -18.83
CA ASP A 8 2.34 31.75 -19.89
C ASP A 8 2.45 30.23 -19.81
N ASN A 9 1.92 29.59 -20.84
CA ASN A 9 1.72 28.17 -20.96
C ASN A 9 2.66 27.65 -22.06
N ASP A 10 3.97 27.60 -21.78
CA ASP A 10 4.93 26.93 -22.65
C ASP A 10 6.16 26.51 -21.84
N GLY A 11 6.19 25.24 -21.39
CA GLY A 11 7.39 24.69 -20.74
C GLY A 11 7.25 23.41 -19.91
N ASN A 12 6.08 22.78 -19.78
CA ASN A 12 5.86 21.78 -18.72
C ASN A 12 5.87 20.29 -19.13
N ASN A 13 6.42 19.93 -20.30
CA ASN A 13 6.43 18.51 -20.73
C ASN A 13 7.59 17.66 -20.17
N ASN A 14 8.65 18.27 -19.63
CA ASN A 14 9.78 17.53 -19.02
C ASN A 14 9.65 17.36 -17.49
N LEU A 15 8.96 18.26 -16.80
CA LEU A 15 8.75 18.17 -15.34
C LEU A 15 7.73 17.07 -15.00
N LEU A 16 6.65 16.95 -15.78
CA LEU A 16 5.67 15.87 -15.66
C LEU A 16 6.31 14.50 -15.93
N LYS A 17 7.20 14.39 -16.93
CA LYS A 17 7.92 13.15 -17.26
C LYS A 17 8.91 12.73 -16.18
N GLY A 18 9.66 13.68 -15.61
CA GLY A 18 10.59 13.42 -14.50
C GLY A 18 9.90 13.09 -13.18
N THR A 19 8.66 13.56 -12.98
CA THR A 19 7.85 13.22 -11.81
C THR A 19 7.18 11.85 -11.99
N LEU A 20 6.65 11.55 -13.18
CA LEU A 20 6.08 10.24 -13.52
C LEU A 20 7.09 9.09 -13.36
N MET A 21 8.31 9.23 -13.89
CA MET A 21 9.35 8.19 -13.73
C MET A 21 9.71 7.94 -12.25
N LYS A 22 9.66 8.97 -11.40
CA LYS A 22 9.91 8.82 -9.96
C LYS A 22 8.75 8.12 -9.26
N THR A 23 7.51 8.41 -9.67
CA THR A 23 6.31 7.76 -9.14
C THR A 23 6.23 6.30 -9.57
N GLU A 24 6.57 5.96 -10.81
CA GLU A 24 6.62 4.57 -11.29
C GLU A 24 7.64 3.74 -10.54
N LEU A 25 8.87 4.24 -10.36
CA LEU A 25 9.91 3.55 -9.60
C LEU A 25 9.53 3.36 -8.12
N LEU A 26 8.90 4.38 -7.52
CA LEU A 26 8.38 4.28 -6.16
C LEU A 26 7.27 3.24 -6.06
N ASN A 27 6.37 3.18 -7.05
CA ASN A 27 5.31 2.19 -7.11
C ASN A 27 5.85 0.77 -7.24
N GLU A 28 6.88 0.55 -8.07
CA GLU A 28 7.54 -0.75 -8.21
C GLU A 28 8.24 -1.19 -6.90
N TYR A 29 8.91 -0.27 -6.22
CA TYR A 29 9.51 -0.52 -4.91
C TYR A 29 8.45 -0.91 -3.87
N ILE A 30 7.38 -0.12 -3.75
CA ILE A 30 6.27 -0.41 -2.84
C ILE A 30 5.63 -1.75 -3.16
N PHE A 31 5.40 -2.04 -4.44
CA PHE A 31 4.84 -3.32 -4.86
C PHE A 31 5.75 -4.50 -4.47
N THR A 32 7.06 -4.35 -4.66
CA THR A 32 8.04 -5.39 -4.31
C THR A 32 8.07 -5.64 -2.80
N GLU A 33 8.10 -4.59 -1.98
CA GLU A 33 8.05 -4.72 -0.51
C GLU A 33 6.76 -5.40 -0.06
N ILE A 34 5.60 -4.99 -0.58
CA ILE A 34 4.32 -5.62 -0.28
C ILE A 34 4.34 -7.12 -0.62
N VAL A 35 4.84 -7.48 -1.81
CA VAL A 35 4.95 -8.90 -2.22
C VAL A 35 5.86 -9.69 -1.27
N MET A 36 6.99 -9.13 -0.84
CA MET A 36 7.88 -9.78 0.12
C MET A 36 7.22 -9.95 1.49
N GLU A 37 6.54 -8.93 2.01
CA GLU A 37 5.83 -9.01 3.28
C GLU A 37 4.74 -10.08 3.27
N ILE A 38 3.98 -10.16 2.17
CA ILE A 38 2.94 -11.20 1.99
C ILE A 38 3.57 -12.59 1.97
N ALA A 39 4.67 -12.76 1.23
CA ALA A 39 5.38 -14.03 1.18
C ALA A 39 5.88 -14.47 2.57
N GLN A 40 6.41 -13.54 3.35
CA GLN A 40 6.83 -13.79 4.72
C GLN A 40 5.64 -14.11 5.64
N ALA A 41 4.54 -13.38 5.52
CA ALA A 41 3.32 -13.62 6.30
C ALA A 41 2.71 -15.00 6.02
N MET A 42 2.66 -15.42 4.75
CA MET A 42 2.25 -16.77 4.36
C MET A 42 3.12 -17.83 5.03
N ARG A 43 4.46 -17.66 4.99
CA ARG A 43 5.38 -18.62 5.60
C ARG A 43 5.25 -18.69 7.12
N ARG A 44 5.21 -17.54 7.80
CA ARG A 44 5.06 -17.48 9.27
C ARG A 44 3.74 -18.08 9.73
N THR A 45 2.65 -17.79 9.03
CA THR A 45 1.31 -18.30 9.40
C THR A 45 1.25 -19.81 9.26
N ARG A 46 1.77 -20.35 8.15
CA ARG A 46 1.82 -21.79 7.92
C ARG A 46 2.74 -22.48 8.92
N GLN A 47 3.92 -21.92 9.19
CA GLN A 47 4.83 -22.43 10.20
C GLN A 47 4.15 -22.52 11.57
N LYS A 48 3.51 -21.44 12.04
CA LYS A 48 2.80 -21.43 13.32
C LYS A 48 1.68 -22.47 13.37
N GLN A 49 0.92 -22.63 12.28
CA GLN A 49 -0.13 -23.63 12.21
C GLN A 49 0.45 -25.05 12.33
N MET A 50 1.51 -25.35 11.57
CA MET A 50 2.14 -26.66 11.56
C MET A 50 2.83 -26.98 12.90
N GLU A 51 3.49 -26.00 13.51
CA GLU A 51 4.07 -26.14 14.86
C GLU A 51 2.96 -26.39 15.90
N ALA A 52 1.82 -25.71 15.80
CA ALA A 52 0.66 -25.95 16.66
C ALA A 52 0.05 -27.35 16.44
N ASP A 53 0.11 -27.87 15.21
CA ASP A 53 -0.34 -29.22 14.86
C ASP A 53 0.70 -30.31 15.24
N GLY A 54 1.85 -29.93 15.81
CA GLY A 54 2.90 -30.83 16.29
C GLY A 54 3.92 -31.25 15.24
N ALA A 55 3.98 -30.58 14.09
CA ALA A 55 4.97 -30.85 13.05
C ALA A 55 6.39 -30.52 13.53
N SER A 56 7.36 -31.33 13.11
CA SER A 56 8.77 -31.06 13.33
C SER A 56 9.27 -29.90 12.46
N GLN A 57 10.39 -29.29 12.86
CA GLN A 57 11.03 -28.21 12.08
C GLN A 57 11.44 -28.65 10.66
N GLU A 58 11.78 -29.93 10.48
CA GLU A 58 12.10 -30.51 9.17
C GLU A 58 10.86 -30.62 8.27
N GLU A 59 9.72 -31.01 8.83
CA GLU A 59 8.45 -31.03 8.09
C GLU A 59 8.00 -29.62 7.70
N VAL A 60 8.14 -28.63 8.60
CA VAL A 60 7.83 -27.22 8.31
C VAL A 60 8.67 -26.70 7.14
N ALA A 61 9.97 -26.99 7.13
CA ALA A 61 10.89 -26.55 6.08
C ALA A 61 10.56 -27.16 4.71
N ASN A 62 10.20 -28.43 4.68
CA ASN A 62 9.93 -29.18 3.45
C ASN A 62 8.52 -28.94 2.88
N THR A 63 7.62 -28.35 3.67
CA THR A 63 6.23 -28.20 3.24
C THR A 63 6.05 -26.97 2.35
N PRO A 64 5.49 -27.12 1.14
CA PRO A 64 5.28 -26.00 0.22
C PRO A 64 4.16 -25.05 0.70
N ILE A 65 4.20 -23.80 0.23
CA ILE A 65 3.10 -22.86 0.38
C ILE A 65 1.94 -23.29 -0.52
N THR A 66 0.73 -23.30 0.03
CA THR A 66 -0.50 -23.68 -0.66
C THR A 66 -1.34 -22.46 -1.05
N VAL A 67 -2.37 -22.69 -1.87
CA VAL A 67 -3.31 -21.64 -2.27
C VAL A 67 -4.10 -21.10 -1.08
N GLU A 68 -4.40 -21.92 -0.08
CA GLU A 68 -5.10 -21.45 1.14
C GLU A 68 -4.23 -20.50 1.97
N ASP A 69 -2.91 -20.72 2.04
CA ASP A 69 -2.00 -19.78 2.71
C ASP A 69 -2.02 -18.42 2.01
N ARG A 70 -2.07 -18.44 0.68
CA ARG A 70 -2.20 -17.22 -0.14
C ARG A 70 -3.52 -16.49 0.13
N ARG A 71 -4.63 -17.22 0.17
CA ARG A 71 -5.95 -16.63 0.49
C ARG A 71 -5.94 -15.99 1.88
N LYS A 72 -5.37 -16.66 2.88
CA LYS A 72 -5.24 -16.10 4.24
C LYS A 72 -4.41 -14.82 4.24
N ALA A 73 -3.27 -14.79 3.56
CA ALA A 73 -2.43 -13.59 3.51
C ALA A 73 -3.09 -12.43 2.74
N LEU A 74 -3.80 -12.70 1.65
CA LEU A 74 -4.56 -11.68 0.92
C LEU A 74 -5.71 -11.09 1.76
N ASN A 75 -6.39 -11.90 2.58
CA ASN A 75 -7.42 -11.40 3.48
C ASN A 75 -6.86 -10.40 4.52
N ILE A 76 -5.62 -10.61 4.97
CA ILE A 76 -4.95 -9.65 5.87
C ILE A 76 -4.75 -8.31 5.16
N LEU A 77 -4.25 -8.32 3.92
CA LEU A 77 -4.09 -7.09 3.13
C LEU A 77 -5.41 -6.36 2.88
N GLU A 78 -6.48 -7.10 2.60
CA GLU A 78 -7.80 -6.53 2.39
C GLU A 78 -8.25 -5.77 3.64
N SER A 79 -8.03 -6.34 4.82
CA SER A 79 -8.30 -5.70 6.12
C SER A 79 -7.45 -4.45 6.34
N GLU A 80 -6.14 -4.52 6.07
CA GLU A 80 -5.25 -3.34 6.16
C GLU A 80 -5.68 -2.23 5.20
N ARG A 81 -6.04 -2.58 3.95
CA ARG A 81 -6.55 -1.61 2.98
C ARG A 81 -7.83 -0.94 3.48
N GLN A 82 -8.75 -1.70 4.07
CA GLN A 82 -9.98 -1.14 4.62
C GLN A 82 -9.71 -0.16 5.76
N GLN A 83 -8.75 -0.47 6.65
CA GLN A 83 -8.33 0.45 7.72
C GLN A 83 -7.73 1.75 7.16
N VAL A 84 -6.83 1.66 6.18
CA VAL A 84 -6.23 2.83 5.53
C VAL A 84 -7.30 3.69 4.86
N VAL A 85 -8.25 3.08 4.14
CA VAL A 85 -9.36 3.80 3.51
C VAL A 85 -10.25 4.49 4.55
N ALA A 86 -10.53 3.83 5.68
CA ALA A 86 -11.31 4.42 6.77
C ALA A 86 -10.59 5.65 7.38
N LEU A 87 -9.30 5.53 7.68
CA LEU A 87 -8.49 6.63 8.21
C LEU A 87 -8.43 7.82 7.24
N LEU A 88 -8.30 7.56 5.93
CA LEU A 88 -8.32 8.61 4.91
C LEU A 88 -9.69 9.30 4.82
N ALA A 89 -10.78 8.56 5.02
CA ALA A 89 -12.13 9.14 5.07
C ALA A 89 -12.30 10.06 6.29
N GLU A 90 -11.80 9.65 7.47
CA GLU A 90 -11.80 10.45 8.69
C GLU A 90 -10.98 11.74 8.54
N LEU A 91 -9.78 11.66 7.96
CA LEU A 91 -8.95 12.82 7.68
C LEU A 91 -9.64 13.82 6.73
N ASN A 92 -10.33 13.33 5.69
CA ASN A 92 -11.08 14.20 4.78
C ASN A 92 -12.26 14.91 5.45
N THR A 93 -12.83 14.33 6.52
CA THR A 93 -13.87 15.00 7.30
C THR A 93 -13.31 16.08 8.21
N ASP A 94 -12.10 15.92 8.76
CA ASP A 94 -11.49 16.87 9.71
C ASP A 94 -11.02 18.18 9.08
N PHE A 95 -10.64 18.20 7.79
CA PHE A 95 -10.26 19.44 7.09
C PHE A 95 -11.44 20.24 6.53
N SER A 96 -12.65 19.66 6.50
CA SER A 96 -13.85 20.38 6.03
C SER A 96 -14.28 21.54 6.94
N GLY A 97 -13.84 21.53 8.21
CA GLY A 97 -14.07 22.62 9.17
C GLY A 97 -13.04 23.77 9.14
N PHE A 98 -11.91 23.63 8.42
CA PHE A 98 -10.87 24.66 8.34
C PHE A 98 -10.99 25.57 7.11
N SER A 99 -11.97 25.33 6.23
CA SER A 99 -12.19 26.10 4.99
C SER A 99 -13.05 27.36 5.15
N GLU A 100 -13.67 27.63 6.32
CA GLU A 100 -14.58 28.79 6.49
C GLU A 100 -13.90 30.03 7.10
N GLY A 101 -12.57 30.09 7.15
CA GLY A 101 -11.85 31.16 7.85
C GLY A 101 -10.70 31.80 7.06
N CYS A 102 -10.93 32.22 5.82
CA CYS A 102 -10.05 33.18 5.14
C CYS A 102 -10.91 34.28 4.52
N HIS A 103 -11.22 35.29 5.34
CA HIS A 103 -11.66 36.62 4.91
C HIS A 103 -10.52 37.61 5.05
#